data_AF-A0A1U8NJW3-F1
#
_entry.id   AF-A0A1U8NJW3-F1
#
_cell.length_a   1.000
_cell.length_b   1.000
_cell.length_c   1.000
_cell.angle_alpha   90.00
_cell.angle_beta   90.00
_cell.angle_gamma   90.00
#
_symmetry.space_group_name_H-M   'P 1'
#
loop_
_entity.id
_entity.type
_entity.pdbx_description
1 polymer ?
#
loop_
_entity_poly.entity_id
_entity_poly.type
_entity_poly.pdbx_seq_one_letter_code
_entity_poly.pdbx_strand_id
1 'polypeptide(L)'
;MAASTLSVTGALRAVICTLWYIWSTRNRLIHDRRIILSQDIIHIVEAYIREVNGVQRKLPVKRVKCERWRLLEASFLKVNFDAAFKGNDRRSCTEIVTRN
;
A
#
# COMPACT_ATOMS: atom_id res chain seq x y z
N MET A 1 10.46 21.42 -18.63
CA MET A 1 10.86 21.44 -17.21
C MET A 1 10.12 20.40 -16.33
N ALA A 2 9.16 19.61 -16.84
CA ALA A 2 8.40 18.61 -16.06
C ALA A 2 9.03 17.19 -16.05
N ALA A 3 9.86 16.84 -17.04
CA ALA A 3 10.46 15.51 -17.12
C ALA A 3 11.52 15.28 -16.02
N SER A 4 12.25 16.34 -15.64
CA SER A 4 13.24 16.29 -14.57
C SER A 4 12.61 16.11 -13.18
N THR A 5 11.45 16.70 -12.91
CA THR A 5 10.74 16.54 -11.62
C THR A 5 10.06 15.17 -11.47
N LEU A 6 9.57 14.58 -12.57
CA LEU A 6 9.07 13.20 -12.61
C LEU A 6 10.18 12.15 -12.32
N SER A 7 11.40 12.42 -12.78
CA SER A 7 12.57 11.57 -12.50
C SER A 7 12.98 11.62 -11.02
N VAL A 8 13.03 12.83 -10.43
CA VAL A 8 13.39 13.02 -9.02
C VAL A 8 12.39 12.36 -8.07
N THR A 9 11.09 12.44 -8.38
CA THR A 9 10.03 11.79 -7.58
C THR A 9 10.05 10.27 -7.69
N GLY A 10 10.41 9.73 -8.86
CA GLY A 10 10.59 8.28 -9.06
C GLY A 10 11.76 7.72 -8.25
N ALA A 11 12.93 8.40 -8.29
CA ALA A 11 14.13 7.99 -7.56
C ALA A 11 13.92 8.04 -6.04
N LEU A 12 13.31 9.12 -5.52
CA LEU A 12 13.00 9.24 -4.08
C LEU A 12 12.05 8.13 -3.61
N ARG A 13 11.03 7.80 -4.41
CA ARG A 13 10.12 6.70 -4.10
C ARG A 13 10.85 5.37 -4.04
N ALA A 14 11.77 5.11 -4.97
CA ALA A 14 12.58 3.90 -4.95
C ALA A 14 13.41 3.78 -3.67
N VAL A 15 14.09 4.87 -3.28
CA VAL A 15 14.89 4.90 -2.03
C VAL A 15 14.03 4.61 -0.80
N ILE A 16 12.87 5.27 -0.67
CA ILE A 16 11.95 5.08 0.46
C ILE A 16 11.42 3.64 0.49
N CYS A 17 10.99 3.10 -0.64
CA CYS A 17 10.49 1.73 -0.74
C CYS A 17 11.58 0.72 -0.39
N THR A 18 12.81 0.90 -0.86
CA THR A 18 13.95 0.04 -0.52
C THR A 18 14.25 0.07 0.98
N LEU A 19 14.32 1.25 1.59
CA LEU A 19 14.53 1.40 3.04
C LEU A 19 13.44 0.68 3.84
N TRP A 20 12.18 0.86 3.45
CA TRP A 20 11.05 0.21 4.10
C TRP A 20 11.12 -1.33 3.98
N TYR A 21 11.48 -1.86 2.80
CA TYR A 21 11.62 -3.31 2.60
C TYR A 21 12.82 -3.90 3.33
N ILE A 22 13.94 -3.19 3.45
CA ILE A 22 15.09 -3.61 4.26
C ILE A 22 14.67 -3.70 5.74
N TRP A 23 13.97 -2.67 6.25
CA TRP A 23 13.47 -2.68 7.62
C TRP A 23 12.47 -3.83 7.87
N SER A 24 11.53 -4.05 6.94
CA SER A 24 10.56 -5.15 7.00
C SER A 24 11.25 -6.51 6.97
N THR A 25 12.24 -6.69 6.10
CA THR A 25 13.04 -7.92 5.99
C THR A 25 13.79 -8.20 7.29
N ARG A 26 14.43 -7.17 7.88
CA ARG A 26 15.08 -7.29 9.19
C ARG A 26 14.09 -7.73 10.27
N ASN A 27 12.88 -7.18 10.28
CA ASN A 27 11.86 -7.58 11.25
C ASN A 27 11.41 -9.03 11.05
N ARG A 28 11.22 -9.48 9.80
CA ARG A 28 10.90 -10.88 9.50
C ARG A 28 12.03 -11.83 9.87
N LEU A 29 13.28 -11.39 9.76
CA LEU A 29 14.43 -12.17 10.25
C LEU A 29 14.35 -12.35 11.78
N ILE A 30 14.07 -11.28 12.52
CA ILE A 30 14.02 -11.29 13.99
C ILE A 30 12.81 -12.10 14.50
N HIS A 31 11.63 -11.86 13.94
CA HIS A 31 10.37 -12.42 14.45
C HIS A 31 10.00 -13.76 13.82
N ASP A 32 10.23 -13.93 12.51
CA ASP A 32 9.80 -15.11 11.77
C ASP A 32 10.97 -16.07 11.47
N ARG A 33 12.22 -15.70 11.82
CA ARG A 33 13.46 -16.39 11.43
C ARG A 33 13.60 -16.60 9.92
N ARG A 34 12.97 -15.74 9.12
CA ARG A 34 13.00 -15.82 7.66
C ARG A 34 14.11 -14.93 7.10
N ILE A 35 14.97 -15.54 6.28
CA ILE A 35 16.00 -14.84 5.52
C ILE A 35 15.43 -14.52 4.14
N ILE A 36 15.63 -13.29 3.68
CA ILE A 36 15.33 -12.84 2.32
C ILE A 36 16.64 -12.33 1.74
N LEU A 37 16.99 -12.76 0.53
CA LEU A 37 18.26 -12.36 -0.08
C LEU A 37 18.18 -10.94 -0.62
N SER A 38 19.30 -10.23 -0.64
CA SER A 38 19.36 -8.84 -1.15
C SER A 38 18.84 -8.73 -2.59
N GLN A 39 19.13 -9.71 -3.43
CA GLN A 39 18.61 -9.77 -4.81
C GLN A 39 17.08 -9.87 -4.85
N ASP A 40 16.48 -10.61 -3.92
CA ASP A 40 15.02 -10.74 -3.83
C ASP A 40 14.41 -9.43 -3.38
N ILE A 41 15.06 -8.70 -2.46
CA ILE A 41 14.62 -7.37 -2.03
C ILE A 41 14.57 -6.41 -3.23
N ILE A 42 15.60 -6.40 -4.09
CA ILE A 42 15.63 -5.58 -5.30
C ILE A 42 14.44 -5.91 -6.20
N HIS A 43 14.24 -7.20 -6.49
CA HIS A 43 13.14 -7.65 -7.35
C HIS A 43 11.76 -7.28 -6.77
N ILE A 44 11.59 -7.46 -5.46
CA ILE A 44 10.35 -7.11 -4.74
C ILE A 44 10.09 -5.60 -4.81
N VAL A 45 11.10 -4.76 -4.60
CA VAL A 45 10.95 -3.30 -4.68
C VAL A 45 10.58 -2.86 -6.09
N GLU A 46 11.22 -3.41 -7.12
CA GLU A 46 10.90 -3.10 -8.52
C GLU A 46 9.47 -3.52 -8.89
N ALA A 47 9.06 -4.72 -8.48
CA ALA A 47 7.70 -5.22 -8.68
C ALA A 47 6.68 -4.33 -7.97
N TYR A 48 6.95 -3.95 -6.72
CA TYR A 48 6.09 -3.07 -5.93
C TYR A 48 5.92 -1.69 -6.57
N ILE A 49 7.02 -1.06 -7.01
CA ILE A 49 6.97 0.24 -7.69
C ILE A 49 6.16 0.15 -8.99
N ARG A 50 6.33 -0.93 -9.76
CA ARG A 50 5.56 -1.18 -10.98
C ARG A 50 4.08 -1.32 -10.68
N GLU A 51 3.71 -2.04 -9.64
CA GLU A 51 2.33 -2.22 -9.19
C GLU A 51 1.71 -0.88 -8.76
N VAL A 52 2.39 -0.12 -7.90
CA VAL A 52 1.93 1.22 -7.46
C VAL A 52 1.69 2.14 -8.65
N ASN A 53 2.62 2.17 -9.61
CA ASN A 53 2.47 2.97 -10.83
C ASN A 53 1.30 2.47 -11.70
N GLY A 54 1.09 1.16 -11.77
CA GLY A 54 -0.04 0.54 -12.49
C GLY A 54 -1.39 0.86 -11.86
N VAL A 55 -1.49 0.77 -10.54
CA VAL A 55 -2.70 1.12 -9.77
C VAL A 55 -3.00 2.61 -9.94
N GLN A 56 -2.00 3.49 -9.83
CA GLN A 56 -2.19 4.92 -10.00
C GLN A 56 -2.77 5.29 -11.38
N ARG A 57 -2.45 4.52 -12.44
CA ARG A 57 -3.02 4.71 -13.79
C ARG A 57 -4.46 4.22 -13.93
N LYS A 58 -4.85 3.22 -13.14
CA LYS A 58 -6.19 2.58 -13.19
C LYS A 58 -7.21 3.27 -12.29
N LEU A 59 -6.77 4.00 -11.27
CA LEU A 59 -7.67 4.73 -10.37
C LEU A 59 -8.32 5.92 -11.07
N PRO A 60 -9.63 6.18 -10.84
CA PRO A 60 -10.29 7.37 -11.36
C PRO A 60 -9.56 8.65 -10.93
N VAL A 61 -9.41 9.61 -11.85
CA VAL A 61 -8.73 10.91 -11.60
C VAL A 61 -9.38 11.67 -10.43
N LYS A 62 -10.69 11.47 -10.21
CA LYS A 62 -11.35 11.84 -8.96
C LYS A 62 -10.88 10.90 -7.86
N ARG A 63 -9.79 11.29 -7.20
CA ARG A 63 -9.43 10.77 -5.88
C ARG A 63 -10.70 10.74 -5.03
N VAL A 64 -10.97 9.61 -4.39
CA VAL A 64 -11.87 9.58 -3.23
C VAL A 64 -11.44 10.76 -2.37
N LYS A 65 -12.36 11.71 -2.21
CA LYS A 65 -12.15 12.94 -1.46
C LYS A 65 -11.44 12.51 -0.17
N CYS A 66 -10.23 13.01 0.07
CA CYS A 66 -9.54 12.79 1.34
C CYS A 66 -10.30 13.62 2.38
N GLU A 67 -11.54 13.23 2.68
CA GLU A 67 -12.29 13.81 3.78
C GLU A 67 -11.54 13.37 5.03
N ARG A 68 -11.00 14.37 5.75
CA ARG A 68 -10.53 14.16 7.11
C ARG A 68 -11.64 13.44 7.85
N TRP A 69 -11.26 12.43 8.62
CA TRP A 69 -12.20 11.70 9.46
C TRP A 69 -12.95 12.72 10.34
N ARG A 70 -14.25 12.88 10.10
CA ARG A 70 -15.15 13.71 10.89
C ARG A 70 -16.15 12.81 11.59
N LEU A 71 -16.54 13.22 12.78
CA LEU A 71 -17.71 12.64 13.44
C LEU A 71 -18.92 12.90 12.54
N LEU A 72 -19.73 11.87 12.30
CA LEU A 72 -20.97 12.02 11.54
C LEU A 72 -22.00 12.72 12.42
N GLU A 73 -22.82 13.58 11.82
CA GLU A 73 -24.00 14.13 12.48
C GLU A 73 -24.99 12.98 12.75
N ALA A 74 -25.78 13.09 13.83
CA ALA A 74 -26.64 12.02 14.37
C ALA A 74 -27.69 11.45 13.39
N SER A 75 -27.82 12.03 12.19
CA SER A 75 -28.73 11.60 11.13
C SER A 75 -28.08 10.70 10.07
N PHE A 76 -26.77 10.41 10.15
CA PHE A 76 -26.06 9.63 9.11
C PHE A 76 -25.50 8.30 9.62
N LEU A 77 -25.88 7.21 8.95
CA LEU A 77 -25.30 5.88 9.16
C LEU A 77 -23.90 5.78 8.54
N LYS A 78 -22.87 5.51 9.36
CA LYS A 78 -21.53 5.18 8.86
C LYS A 78 -21.48 3.72 8.44
N VAL A 79 -21.11 3.44 7.20
CA VAL A 79 -20.78 2.10 6.74
C VAL A 79 -19.30 2.05 6.42
N ASN A 80 -18.53 1.27 7.18
CA ASN A 80 -17.13 0.98 6.87
C ASN A 80 -17.08 -0.41 6.20
N PHE A 81 -16.31 -0.53 5.13
CA PHE A 81 -16.10 -1.78 4.41
C PHE A 81 -14.60 -2.07 4.40
N ASP A 82 -14.21 -3.27 4.81
CA ASP A 82 -12.84 -3.76 4.68
C ASP A 82 -12.81 -5.12 3.98
N ALA A 83 -11.72 -5.39 3.28
CA ALA A 83 -11.53 -6.66 2.59
C ALA A 83 -10.08 -7.11 2.72
N ALA A 84 -9.91 -8.39 3.05
CA ALA A 84 -8.61 -9.04 3.17
C ALA A 84 -8.54 -10.27 2.27
N PHE A 85 -7.37 -10.53 1.69
CA PHE A 85 -7.10 -11.73 0.90
C PHE A 85 -5.85 -12.45 1.41
N LYS A 86 -5.97 -13.75 1.68
CA LYS A 86 -4.88 -14.62 2.08
C LYS A 86 -4.46 -15.49 0.90
N GLY A 87 -3.34 -15.14 0.27
CA GLY A 87 -2.85 -15.77 -0.96
C GLY A 87 -2.61 -17.29 -0.85
N ASN A 88 -2.01 -17.76 0.25
CA ASN A 88 -1.69 -19.18 0.42
C ASN A 88 -2.94 -20.07 0.46
N ASP A 89 -4.02 -19.57 1.07
CA ASP A 89 -5.25 -20.36 1.26
C ASP A 89 -6.28 -20.05 0.15
N ARG A 90 -5.97 -19.09 -0.73
CA ARG A 90 -6.90 -18.51 -1.71
C ARG A 90 -8.23 -18.07 -1.07
N ARG A 91 -8.18 -17.56 0.16
CA ARG A 91 -9.35 -17.12 0.91
C ARG A 91 -9.47 -15.61 0.90
N SER A 92 -10.66 -15.12 0.63
CA SER A 92 -11.04 -13.72 0.84
C SER A 92 -11.96 -13.59 2.04
N CYS A 93 -11.78 -12.53 2.81
CA CYS A 93 -12.71 -12.10 3.85
C CYS A 93 -13.18 -10.68 3.52
N THR A 94 -14.42 -10.38 3.84
CA THR A 94 -15.00 -9.06 3.69
C THR A 94 -15.84 -8.77 4.93
N GLU A 95 -15.64 -7.60 5.51
CA GLU A 95 -16.34 -7.19 6.72
C GLU A 95 -16.98 -5.82 6.53
N ILE A 96 -18.18 -5.67 7.07
CA ILE A 96 -18.95 -4.43 7.04
C ILE A 96 -19.25 -4.03 8.48
N VAL A 97 -18.85 -2.83 8.86
CA VAL A 97 -19.13 -2.26 10.18
C VAL A 97 -20.02 -1.03 10.03
N THR A 98 -21.26 -1.15 10.49
CA THR A 98 -22.23 -0.06 10.56
C THR A 98 -22.17 0.63 11.91
N ARG A 99 -22.14 1.97 11.95
CA ARG A 99 -22.23 2.78 13.18
C ARG A 99 -23.28 3.87 13.02
N ASN A 100 -24.13 4.02 14.03
CA ASN A 100 -25.05 5.16 14.16
C ASN A 100 -24.33 6.39 14.68
#